data_AF-A0A3S1EFB9-F1
#
_entry.id   AF-A0A3S1EFB9-F1
#
_cell.length_a   1.000
_cell.length_b   1.000
_cell.length_c   1.000
_cell.angle_alpha   90.00
_cell.angle_beta   90.00
_cell.angle_gamma   90.00
#
_symmetry.space_group_name_H-M   'P 1'
#
loop_
_entity.id
_entity.type
_entity.pdbx_description
1 polymer ?
#
loop_
_entity_poly.entity_id
_entity_poly.type
_entity_poly.pdbx_seq_one_letter_code
_entity_poly.pdbx_strand_id
1 'polypeptide(L)'
;MLANQLDGKETIHKVRLLRKMYLAGLLGGKVMPEDANPGLDRDSATNYLYFTLPMALNYQRNSYTLWDSAQKSFNDKETVGIFNPSYVASIDENELRELLLKHKLALQPNKHCATWRTLCQTIHTHFEGDIRNLFIECDWYIPNILEYIQKSHKQHFPYLSGPKICNYWLYVISNYTGAKLSGKEALSIAPDTHVIQSTVRLGLVEERDINDSNIQSKVNKVWKDLLTNTELSLIDLHTPLWLWSRNGFKELVES
;
A
#
# COMPACT_ATOMS: atom_id res chain seq x y z
N MET A 1 -5.07 -35.75 9.59
CA MET A 1 -5.25 -35.10 8.28
C MET A 1 -6.67 -34.58 8.03
N LEU A 2 -7.73 -35.25 8.50
CA LEU A 2 -9.12 -34.78 8.31
C LEU A 2 -9.53 -33.55 9.15
N ALA A 3 -9.01 -33.39 10.39
CA ALA A 3 -9.35 -32.23 11.24
C ALA A 3 -8.83 -30.89 10.67
N ASN A 4 -7.58 -30.84 10.18
CA ASN A 4 -7.02 -29.63 9.53
C ASN A 4 -7.70 -29.29 8.17
N GLN A 5 -8.32 -30.26 7.49
CA GLN A 5 -9.03 -29.99 6.23
C GLN A 5 -10.44 -29.40 6.43
N LEU A 6 -11.11 -29.75 7.54
CA LEU A 6 -12.42 -29.18 7.90
C LEU A 6 -12.27 -27.72 8.36
N ASP A 7 -11.22 -27.44 9.15
CA ASP A 7 -10.88 -26.10 9.64
C ASP A 7 -10.50 -25.12 8.51
N GLY A 8 -9.78 -25.60 7.49
CA GLY A 8 -9.43 -24.79 6.31
C GLY A 8 -10.65 -24.37 5.49
N LYS A 9 -11.65 -25.25 5.30
CA LYS A 9 -12.87 -24.91 4.53
C LYS A 9 -13.74 -23.89 5.25
N GLU A 10 -13.92 -24.04 6.57
CA GLU A 10 -14.66 -23.09 7.38
C GLU A 10 -13.96 -21.72 7.39
N THR A 11 -12.64 -21.71 7.54
CA THR A 11 -11.86 -20.47 7.51
C THR A 11 -11.93 -19.79 6.15
N ILE A 12 -11.81 -20.52 5.04
CA ILE A 12 -11.98 -19.97 3.69
C ILE A 12 -13.39 -19.38 3.53
N HIS A 13 -14.42 -20.03 4.06
CA HIS A 13 -15.78 -19.47 4.03
C HIS A 13 -15.87 -18.14 4.80
N LYS A 14 -15.32 -18.06 6.02
CA LYS A 14 -15.23 -16.81 6.79
C LYS A 14 -14.48 -15.71 6.02
N VAL A 15 -13.38 -16.06 5.37
CA VAL A 15 -12.59 -15.13 4.54
C VAL A 15 -13.38 -14.61 3.35
N ARG A 16 -14.15 -15.47 2.67
CA ARG A 16 -15.05 -15.06 1.59
C ARG A 16 -16.16 -14.14 2.08
N LEU A 17 -16.76 -14.44 3.25
CA LEU A 17 -17.75 -13.57 3.88
C LEU A 17 -17.14 -12.20 4.20
N LEU A 18 -15.95 -12.18 4.78
CA LEU A 18 -15.25 -10.94 5.10
C LEU A 18 -15.02 -10.09 3.85
N ARG A 19 -14.59 -10.70 2.74
CA ARG A 19 -14.44 -10.00 1.46
C ARG A 19 -15.78 -9.49 0.92
N LYS A 20 -16.87 -10.28 1.00
CA LYS A 20 -18.21 -9.83 0.59
C LYS A 20 -18.68 -8.64 1.43
N MET A 21 -18.51 -8.70 2.75
CA MET A 21 -18.84 -7.61 3.66
C MET A 21 -18.05 -6.33 3.35
N TYR A 22 -16.77 -6.46 2.99
CA TYR A 22 -15.97 -5.34 2.51
C TYR A 22 -16.57 -4.72 1.24
N LEU A 23 -16.84 -5.54 0.21
CA LEU A 23 -17.43 -5.08 -1.05
C LEU A 23 -18.82 -4.45 -0.87
N ALA A 24 -19.58 -4.90 0.13
CA ALA A 24 -20.87 -4.33 0.52
C ALA A 24 -20.76 -3.10 1.45
N GLY A 25 -19.55 -2.68 1.84
CA GLY A 25 -19.31 -1.55 2.75
C GLY A 25 -19.69 -1.81 4.21
N LEU A 26 -19.94 -3.06 4.59
CA LEU A 26 -20.44 -3.46 5.92
C LEU A 26 -19.35 -3.43 7.01
N LEU A 27 -18.07 -3.40 6.61
CA LEU A 27 -16.92 -3.28 7.50
C LEU A 27 -16.57 -1.83 7.85
N GLY A 28 -17.36 -0.84 7.41
CA GLY A 28 -16.94 0.57 7.45
C GLY A 28 -15.87 0.85 6.40
N GLY A 29 -15.31 2.07 6.39
CA GLY A 29 -14.28 2.43 5.40
C GLY A 29 -14.78 2.36 3.95
N LYS A 30 -16.07 2.67 3.71
CA LYS A 30 -16.64 2.83 2.35
C LYS A 30 -15.83 3.82 1.50
N VAL A 31 -15.10 4.70 2.16
CA VAL A 31 -14.11 5.61 1.58
C VAL A 31 -12.74 5.18 2.10
N MET A 32 -11.88 4.72 1.22
CA MET A 32 -10.47 4.45 1.49
C MET A 32 -9.71 5.78 1.63
N PRO A 33 -8.59 5.80 2.36
CA PRO A 33 -7.75 7.00 2.44
C PRO A 33 -7.40 7.56 1.04
N GLU A 34 -7.05 6.68 0.11
CA GLU A 34 -6.69 6.98 -1.27
C GLU A 34 -7.85 7.54 -2.12
N ASP A 35 -9.10 7.39 -1.68
CA ASP A 35 -10.26 8.01 -2.33
C ASP A 35 -10.25 9.54 -2.17
N ALA A 36 -9.50 10.08 -1.21
CA ALA A 36 -9.15 11.50 -1.15
C ALA A 36 -8.07 11.82 -2.21
N ASN A 37 -8.52 11.96 -3.46
CA ASN A 37 -7.66 12.24 -4.60
C ASN A 37 -8.28 13.29 -5.55
N PRO A 38 -7.48 13.90 -6.44
CA PRO A 38 -7.94 14.96 -7.35
C PRO A 38 -8.81 14.48 -8.54
N GLY A 39 -9.10 13.18 -8.66
CA GLY A 39 -9.93 12.66 -9.76
C GLY A 39 -9.27 12.73 -11.14
N LEU A 40 -7.95 12.56 -11.18
CA LEU A 40 -7.16 12.62 -12.42
C LEU A 40 -7.47 11.44 -13.34
N ASP A 41 -7.16 11.60 -14.62
CA ASP A 41 -7.20 10.51 -15.59
C ASP A 41 -6.31 9.34 -15.11
N ARG A 42 -6.90 8.15 -15.05
CA ARG A 42 -6.28 6.92 -14.55
C ARG A 42 -5.01 6.57 -15.29
N ASP A 43 -4.90 6.92 -16.57
CA ASP A 43 -3.74 6.63 -17.42
C ASP A 43 -2.68 7.73 -17.41
N SER A 44 -2.96 8.89 -16.81
CA SER A 44 -2.04 10.03 -16.80
C SER A 44 -0.81 9.79 -15.91
N ALA A 45 0.36 10.27 -16.35
CA ALA A 45 1.60 10.23 -15.56
C ALA A 45 1.40 10.91 -14.18
N THR A 46 0.67 12.03 -14.16
CA THR A 46 0.36 12.77 -12.93
C THR A 46 -0.41 11.94 -11.92
N ASN A 47 -1.37 11.11 -12.36
CA ASN A 47 -2.13 10.24 -11.45
C ASN A 47 -1.22 9.16 -10.83
N TYR A 48 -0.34 8.55 -11.62
CA TYR A 48 0.65 7.60 -11.10
C TYR A 48 1.60 8.25 -10.09
N LEU A 49 2.07 9.46 -10.35
CA LEU A 49 2.92 10.22 -9.42
C LEU A 49 2.16 10.59 -8.13
N TYR A 50 0.91 11.03 -8.25
CA TYR A 50 0.04 11.35 -7.11
C TYR A 50 -0.12 10.15 -6.17
N PHE A 51 -0.27 8.93 -6.69
CA PHE A 51 -0.37 7.75 -5.84
C PHE A 51 0.97 7.17 -5.37
N THR A 52 2.09 7.61 -5.98
CA THR A 52 3.44 7.12 -5.64
C THR A 52 4.10 7.96 -4.54
N LEU A 53 4.11 9.29 -4.68
CA LEU A 53 4.91 10.15 -3.80
C LEU A 53 4.37 10.18 -2.35
N PRO A 54 3.07 10.41 -2.08
CA PRO A 54 2.51 10.35 -0.73
C PRO A 54 2.69 8.97 -0.10
N MET A 55 2.61 7.89 -0.89
CA MET A 55 2.74 6.53 -0.39
C MET A 55 4.10 6.27 0.27
N ALA A 56 5.18 6.88 -0.27
CA ALA A 56 6.49 6.83 0.37
C ALA A 56 6.49 7.43 1.78
N LEU A 57 5.55 8.32 2.12
CA LEU A 57 5.40 8.91 3.44
C LEU A 57 4.31 8.23 4.30
N ASN A 58 3.71 7.12 3.84
CA ASN A 58 2.61 6.41 4.50
C ASN A 58 3.06 5.40 5.57
N TYR A 59 4.25 5.60 6.14
CA TYR A 59 4.79 4.76 7.20
C TYR A 59 4.61 5.44 8.57
N GLN A 60 4.17 4.66 9.57
CA GLN A 60 3.98 5.11 10.98
C GLN A 60 3.15 6.40 11.14
N ARG A 61 2.14 6.60 10.29
CA ARG A 61 1.19 7.72 10.40
C ARG A 61 -0.21 7.28 10.03
N ASN A 62 -1.18 8.16 10.31
CA ASN A 62 -2.56 7.95 9.90
C ASN A 62 -2.73 8.21 8.39
N SER A 63 -3.07 7.18 7.62
CA SER A 63 -3.21 7.25 6.16
C SER A 63 -4.31 8.23 5.72
N TYR A 64 -5.45 8.32 6.41
CA TYR A 64 -6.52 9.27 6.04
C TYR A 64 -6.00 10.72 6.10
N THR A 65 -5.28 11.07 7.17
CA THR A 65 -4.71 12.42 7.29
C THR A 65 -3.62 12.69 6.25
N LEU A 66 -2.86 11.67 5.85
CA LEU A 66 -1.86 11.80 4.78
C LEU A 66 -2.53 12.14 3.45
N TRP A 67 -3.53 11.36 3.05
CA TRP A 67 -4.17 11.53 1.74
C TRP A 67 -5.02 12.80 1.67
N ASP A 68 -5.68 13.20 2.75
CA ASP A 68 -6.31 14.52 2.87
C ASP A 68 -5.27 15.66 2.70
N SER A 69 -4.09 15.53 3.33
CA SER A 69 -2.99 16.50 3.15
C SER A 69 -2.46 16.51 1.72
N ALA A 70 -2.33 15.33 1.08
CA ALA A 70 -1.89 15.20 -0.30
C ALA A 70 -2.87 15.86 -1.27
N GLN A 71 -4.18 15.64 -1.08
CA GLN A 71 -5.22 16.26 -1.89
C GLN A 71 -5.23 17.78 -1.75
N LYS A 72 -5.09 18.29 -0.52
CA LYS A 72 -4.95 19.73 -0.25
C LYS A 72 -3.72 20.32 -0.93
N SER A 73 -2.56 19.67 -0.80
CA SER A 73 -1.32 20.08 -1.46
C SER A 73 -1.43 20.07 -2.99
N PHE A 74 -2.17 19.11 -3.56
CA PHE A 74 -2.36 19.04 -5.00
C PHE A 74 -3.31 20.14 -5.52
N ASN A 75 -4.35 20.47 -4.76
CA ASN A 75 -5.32 21.49 -5.14
C ASN A 75 -4.84 22.93 -4.90
N ASP A 76 -3.79 23.12 -4.10
CA ASP A 76 -3.18 24.43 -3.87
C ASP A 76 -2.13 24.74 -4.96
N LYS A 77 -2.32 25.87 -5.64
CA LYS A 77 -1.46 26.36 -6.73
C LYS A 77 -0.01 26.56 -6.30
N GLU A 78 0.25 26.87 -5.03
CA GLU A 78 1.62 27.06 -4.53
C GLU A 78 2.33 25.72 -4.35
N THR A 79 1.61 24.66 -3.97
CA THR A 79 2.24 23.37 -3.61
C THR A 79 2.09 22.29 -4.68
N VAL A 80 1.20 22.44 -5.66
CA VAL A 80 0.96 21.43 -6.71
C VAL A 80 2.24 21.02 -7.46
N GLY A 81 3.20 21.93 -7.58
CA GLY A 81 4.50 21.68 -8.20
C GLY A 81 5.26 20.51 -7.57
N ILE A 82 5.12 20.26 -6.27
CA ILE A 82 5.89 19.21 -5.57
C ILE A 82 5.54 17.78 -6.02
N PHE A 83 4.46 17.60 -6.77
CA PHE A 83 4.09 16.33 -7.41
C PHE A 83 4.77 16.12 -8.77
N ASN A 84 5.53 17.09 -9.27
CA ASN A 84 6.33 16.98 -10.49
C ASN A 84 7.80 16.74 -10.12
N PRO A 85 8.36 15.55 -10.42
CA PRO A 85 9.75 15.21 -10.14
C PRO A 85 10.78 16.22 -10.67
N SER A 86 10.57 16.77 -11.88
CA SER A 86 11.47 17.73 -12.49
C SER A 86 11.45 19.09 -11.77
N TYR A 87 10.28 19.53 -11.31
CA TYR A 87 10.17 20.75 -10.49
C TYR A 87 10.90 20.57 -9.15
N VAL A 88 10.66 19.45 -8.46
CA VAL A 88 11.34 19.14 -7.20
C VAL A 88 12.87 19.07 -7.36
N ALA A 89 13.35 18.57 -8.49
CA ALA A 89 14.77 18.54 -8.81
C ALA A 89 15.36 19.95 -9.05
N SER A 90 14.55 20.91 -9.48
CA SER A 90 14.98 22.28 -9.80
C SER A 90 15.03 23.25 -8.60
N ILE A 91 14.27 22.97 -7.55
CA ILE A 91 14.19 23.83 -6.35
C ILE A 91 15.17 23.37 -5.27
N ASP A 92 15.51 24.27 -4.34
CA ASP A 92 16.36 23.93 -3.20
C ASP A 92 15.59 23.19 -2.09
N GLU A 93 16.31 22.68 -1.09
CA GLU A 93 15.74 21.86 -0.02
C GLU A 93 14.84 22.67 0.93
N ASN A 94 15.15 23.96 1.17
CA ASN A 94 14.36 24.81 2.05
C ASN A 94 13.01 25.13 1.41
N GLU A 95 12.99 25.50 0.14
CA GLU A 95 11.76 25.72 -0.61
C GLU A 95 10.89 24.46 -0.62
N LEU A 96 11.46 23.30 -0.96
CA LEU A 96 10.72 22.03 -0.93
C LEU A 96 10.14 21.72 0.46
N ARG A 97 10.90 22.00 1.52
CA ARG A 97 10.46 21.76 2.91
C ARG A 97 9.28 22.65 3.27
N GLU A 98 9.31 23.93 2.93
CA GLU A 98 8.20 24.85 3.17
C GLU A 98 6.92 24.37 2.48
N LEU A 99 7.02 23.99 1.21
CA LEU A 99 5.89 23.48 0.41
C LEU A 99 5.30 22.19 0.98
N LEU A 100 6.14 21.23 1.37
CA LEU A 100 5.70 19.95 1.94
C LEU A 100 5.06 20.11 3.33
N LEU A 101 5.48 21.10 4.11
CA LEU A 101 4.96 21.35 5.46
C LEU A 101 3.66 22.16 5.47
N LYS A 102 3.40 22.99 4.44
CA LYS A 102 2.25 23.90 4.37
C LYS A 102 0.91 23.22 4.70
N HIS A 103 0.64 22.07 4.09
CA HIS A 103 -0.56 21.26 4.34
C HIS A 103 -0.30 20.01 5.17
N LYS A 104 0.85 19.93 5.84
CA LYS A 104 1.27 18.77 6.67
C LYS A 104 1.39 17.46 5.88
N LEU A 105 1.73 17.56 4.59
CA LEU A 105 2.07 16.42 3.75
C LEU A 105 3.34 15.74 4.30
N ALA A 106 4.37 16.54 4.62
CA ALA A 106 5.45 16.12 5.52
C ALA A 106 5.10 16.43 6.99
N LEU A 107 5.46 15.51 7.89
CA LEU A 107 5.38 15.71 9.35
C LEU A 107 6.76 15.78 10.00
N GLN A 108 7.78 15.25 9.33
CA GLN A 108 9.17 15.29 9.77
C GLN A 108 9.96 16.19 8.81
N PRO A 109 10.21 17.46 9.18
CA PRO A 109 10.76 18.50 8.30
C PRO A 109 12.06 18.14 7.58
N ASN A 110 12.86 17.25 8.17
CA ASN A 110 14.11 16.81 7.56
C ASN A 110 13.92 15.46 6.85
N LYS A 111 13.47 14.44 7.59
CA LYS A 111 13.44 13.06 7.08
C LYS A 111 12.45 12.87 5.93
N HIS A 112 11.22 13.38 6.04
CA HIS A 112 10.21 13.21 4.99
C HIS A 112 10.56 14.03 3.75
N CYS A 113 11.11 15.24 3.93
CA CYS A 113 11.53 16.09 2.82
C CYS A 113 12.71 15.47 2.06
N ALA A 114 13.69 14.93 2.77
CA ALA A 114 14.77 14.17 2.15
C ALA A 114 14.25 12.95 1.39
N THR A 115 13.34 12.16 1.99
CA THR A 115 12.69 11.02 1.34
C THR A 115 11.96 11.42 0.06
N TRP A 116 11.15 12.48 0.10
CA TRP A 116 10.42 12.99 -1.07
C TRP A 116 11.38 13.46 -2.16
N ARG A 117 12.40 14.25 -1.80
CA ARG A 117 13.41 14.76 -2.73
C ARG A 117 14.15 13.62 -3.43
N THR A 118 14.66 12.65 -2.67
CA THR A 118 15.38 11.49 -3.23
C THR A 118 14.48 10.72 -4.19
N LEU A 119 13.22 10.46 -3.84
CA LEU A 119 12.30 9.73 -4.71
C LEU A 119 12.02 10.51 -6.00
N CYS A 120 11.75 11.82 -5.92
CA CYS A 120 11.59 12.66 -7.11
C CYS A 120 12.85 12.69 -7.98
N GLN A 121 14.04 12.81 -7.39
CA GLN A 121 15.31 12.76 -8.13
C GLN A 121 15.49 11.41 -8.84
N THR A 122 15.19 10.31 -8.18
CA THR A 122 15.23 8.98 -8.80
C THR A 122 14.25 8.88 -9.96
N ILE A 123 13.01 9.33 -9.79
CA ILE A 123 12.02 9.29 -10.88
C ILE A 123 12.43 10.18 -12.05
N HIS A 124 12.96 11.37 -11.77
CA HIS A 124 13.48 12.27 -12.79
C HIS A 124 14.63 11.64 -13.60
N THR A 125 15.63 11.10 -12.92
CA THR A 125 16.85 10.60 -13.56
C THR A 125 16.69 9.22 -14.19
N HIS A 126 15.99 8.29 -13.52
CA HIS A 126 15.88 6.90 -14.00
C HIS A 126 14.72 6.73 -14.97
N PHE A 127 13.67 7.56 -14.86
CA PHE A 127 12.39 7.33 -15.54
C PHE A 127 11.88 8.58 -16.26
N GLU A 128 12.75 9.54 -16.55
CA GLU A 128 12.42 10.78 -17.29
C GLU A 128 11.28 11.60 -16.64
N GLY A 129 11.12 11.49 -15.33
CA GLY A 129 10.05 12.16 -14.57
C GLY A 129 8.71 11.43 -14.60
N ASP A 130 8.60 10.28 -15.28
CA ASP A 130 7.39 9.48 -15.39
C ASP A 130 7.57 8.08 -14.79
N ILE A 131 7.02 7.85 -13.60
CA ILE A 131 7.09 6.56 -12.91
C ILE A 131 6.47 5.40 -13.72
N ARG A 132 5.67 5.67 -14.77
CA ARG A 132 5.17 4.63 -15.68
C ARG A 132 6.31 3.88 -16.38
N ASN A 133 7.44 4.54 -16.63
CA ASN A 133 8.60 3.92 -17.27
C ASN A 133 9.20 2.79 -16.43
N LEU A 134 9.18 2.89 -15.09
CA LEU A 134 9.55 1.76 -14.22
C LEU A 134 8.68 0.52 -14.50
N PHE A 135 7.36 0.71 -14.62
CA PHE A 135 6.45 -0.40 -14.88
C PHE A 135 6.65 -0.99 -16.27
N ILE A 136 6.92 -0.14 -17.27
CA ILE A 136 7.24 -0.56 -18.64
C ILE A 136 8.53 -1.39 -18.66
N GLU A 137 9.62 -0.90 -18.03
CA GLU A 137 10.90 -1.60 -17.93
C GLU A 137 10.81 -2.95 -17.19
N CYS A 138 9.85 -3.06 -16.26
CA CYS A 138 9.60 -4.28 -15.51
C CYS A 138 8.50 -5.17 -16.14
N ASP A 139 8.11 -4.93 -17.39
CA ASP A 139 7.07 -5.68 -18.13
C ASP A 139 5.71 -5.74 -17.42
N TRP A 140 5.39 -4.74 -16.60
CA TRP A 140 4.21 -4.71 -15.73
C TRP A 140 4.11 -5.95 -14.81
N TYR A 141 5.23 -6.60 -14.53
CA TYR A 141 5.32 -7.82 -13.74
C TYR A 141 5.82 -7.53 -12.33
N ILE A 142 4.98 -7.80 -11.33
CA ILE A 142 5.23 -7.45 -9.92
C ILE A 142 6.58 -7.97 -9.41
N PRO A 143 6.98 -9.24 -9.62
CA PRO A 143 8.29 -9.71 -9.19
C PRO A 143 9.47 -8.87 -9.71
N ASN A 144 9.43 -8.42 -10.97
CA ASN A 144 10.48 -7.58 -11.54
C ASN A 144 10.52 -6.20 -10.86
N ILE A 145 9.33 -5.61 -10.61
CA ILE A 145 9.20 -4.33 -9.91
C ILE A 145 9.74 -4.44 -8.47
N LEU A 146 9.40 -5.52 -7.77
CA LEU A 146 9.88 -5.79 -6.41
C LEU A 146 11.39 -6.00 -6.38
N GLU A 147 11.96 -6.75 -7.34
CA GLU A 147 13.41 -6.92 -7.46
C GLU A 147 14.10 -5.56 -7.65
N TYR A 148 13.59 -4.74 -8.57
CA TYR A 148 14.15 -3.43 -8.87
C TYR A 148 14.14 -2.52 -7.63
N ILE A 149 12.97 -2.33 -7.02
CA ILE A 149 12.80 -1.34 -5.93
C ILE A 149 13.36 -1.87 -4.61
N GLN A 150 13.16 -3.14 -4.26
CA GLN A 150 13.50 -3.64 -2.92
C GLN A 150 14.92 -4.20 -2.83
N LYS A 151 15.55 -4.52 -3.97
CA LYS A 151 16.90 -5.09 -4.01
C LYS A 151 17.87 -4.23 -4.83
N SER A 152 17.75 -4.21 -6.14
CA SER A 152 18.76 -3.61 -7.04
C SER A 152 18.97 -2.11 -6.80
N HIS A 153 17.90 -1.38 -6.49
CA HIS A 153 17.92 0.08 -6.35
C HIS A 153 17.37 0.56 -5.01
N LYS A 154 17.37 -0.29 -3.97
CA LYS A 154 16.73 -0.02 -2.66
C LYS A 154 16.98 1.38 -2.09
N GLN A 155 18.23 1.85 -2.14
CA GLN A 155 18.63 3.16 -1.61
C GLN A 155 17.98 4.35 -2.34
N HIS A 156 17.56 4.16 -3.60
CA HIS A 156 16.93 5.17 -4.44
C HIS A 156 15.41 5.28 -4.21
N PHE A 157 14.84 4.35 -3.44
CA PHE A 157 13.42 4.34 -3.09
C PHE A 157 13.24 4.35 -1.57
N PRO A 158 13.67 5.43 -0.87
CA PRO A 158 13.54 5.51 0.58
C PRO A 158 12.08 5.37 0.99
N TYR A 159 11.83 4.55 2.02
CA TYR A 159 10.52 4.13 2.52
C TYR A 159 9.67 3.33 1.53
N LEU A 160 9.57 3.72 0.26
CA LEU A 160 8.83 3.00 -0.78
C LEU A 160 9.38 1.57 -0.97
N SER A 161 10.68 1.36 -0.84
CA SER A 161 11.31 0.03 -0.90
C SER A 161 11.08 -0.87 0.32
N GLY A 162 10.44 -0.36 1.37
CA GLY A 162 10.04 -1.18 2.51
C GLY A 162 9.00 -2.22 2.07
N PRO A 163 9.11 -3.51 2.45
CA PRO A 163 8.22 -4.57 1.99
C PRO A 163 6.73 -4.22 2.16
N LYS A 164 6.36 -3.63 3.29
CA LYS A 164 5.00 -3.19 3.57
C LYS A 164 4.52 -2.10 2.60
N ILE A 165 5.27 -1.01 2.49
CA ILE A 165 4.87 0.17 1.73
C ILE A 165 4.88 -0.14 0.23
N CYS A 166 5.89 -0.85 -0.26
CA CYS A 166 5.96 -1.23 -1.67
C CYS A 166 4.76 -2.09 -2.09
N ASN A 167 4.41 -3.10 -1.29
CA ASN A 167 3.32 -4.01 -1.64
C ASN A 167 1.97 -3.28 -1.60
N TYR A 168 1.76 -2.39 -0.62
CA TYR A 168 0.56 -1.58 -0.57
C TYR A 168 0.51 -0.53 -1.69
N TRP A 169 1.64 0.07 -2.05
CA TRP A 169 1.75 0.95 -3.21
C TRP A 169 1.33 0.24 -4.51
N LEU A 170 1.83 -0.97 -4.78
CA LEU A 170 1.45 -1.73 -5.98
C LEU A 170 -0.05 -2.09 -6.01
N TYR A 171 -0.63 -2.34 -4.83
CA TYR A 171 -2.08 -2.48 -4.71
C TYR A 171 -2.81 -1.18 -5.06
N VAL A 172 -2.39 -0.04 -4.51
CA VAL A 172 -3.00 1.26 -4.80
C VAL A 172 -2.87 1.59 -6.29
N ILE A 173 -1.68 1.41 -6.89
CA ILE A 173 -1.48 1.61 -8.33
C ILE A 173 -2.44 0.74 -9.14
N SER A 174 -2.60 -0.54 -8.80
CA SER A 174 -3.53 -1.43 -9.52
C SER A 174 -5.00 -1.01 -9.45
N ASN A 175 -5.43 -0.33 -8.37
CA ASN A 175 -6.84 0.02 -8.16
C ASN A 175 -7.18 1.45 -8.60
N TYR A 176 -6.22 2.37 -8.52
CA TYR A 176 -6.45 3.80 -8.72
C TYR A 176 -5.87 4.36 -10.03
N THR A 177 -5.11 3.54 -10.78
CA THR A 177 -4.58 3.93 -12.10
C THR A 177 -5.01 2.93 -13.18
N GLY A 178 -4.59 3.14 -14.42
CA GLY A 178 -4.81 2.18 -15.52
C GLY A 178 -3.87 0.97 -15.50
N ALA A 179 -3.07 0.78 -14.45
CA ALA A 179 -2.04 -0.24 -14.40
C ALA A 179 -2.62 -1.66 -14.49
N LYS A 180 -2.06 -2.47 -15.39
CA LYS A 180 -2.42 -3.89 -15.58
C LYS A 180 -1.31 -4.78 -15.05
N LEU A 181 -1.13 -4.79 -13.73
CA LEU A 181 -0.07 -5.57 -13.09
C LEU A 181 -0.36 -7.07 -13.09
N SER A 182 0.64 -7.85 -13.51
CA SER A 182 0.67 -9.31 -13.45
C SER A 182 1.58 -9.80 -12.31
N GLY A 183 1.47 -11.08 -11.91
CA GLY A 183 2.26 -11.64 -10.81
C GLY A 183 1.79 -11.24 -9.40
N LYS A 184 0.48 -11.05 -9.20
CA LYS A 184 -0.11 -10.56 -7.93
C LYS A 184 0.19 -11.48 -6.74
N GLU A 185 0.43 -12.76 -6.99
CA GLU A 185 0.84 -13.76 -6.01
C GLU A 185 2.19 -13.45 -5.33
N ALA A 186 3.01 -12.58 -5.92
CA ALA A 186 4.26 -12.13 -5.31
C ALA A 186 4.05 -11.02 -4.27
N LEU A 187 2.89 -10.35 -4.27
CA LEU A 187 2.55 -9.39 -3.22
C LEU A 187 2.31 -10.14 -1.92
N SER A 188 3.22 -9.99 -0.96
CA SER A 188 2.91 -10.32 0.42
C SER A 188 2.16 -9.16 1.06
N ILE A 189 1.21 -9.45 1.94
CA ILE A 189 0.91 -8.47 2.96
C ILE A 189 2.08 -8.56 3.94
N ALA A 190 2.84 -7.49 4.13
CA ALA A 190 3.65 -7.40 5.34
C ALA A 190 2.66 -7.41 6.50
N PRO A 191 2.60 -8.48 7.31
CA PRO A 191 1.54 -8.65 8.29
C PRO A 191 1.79 -7.62 9.38
N ASP A 192 1.07 -6.52 9.28
CA ASP A 192 1.07 -5.50 10.30
C ASP A 192 0.18 -5.93 11.46
N THR A 193 0.13 -5.10 12.50
CA THR A 193 -0.63 -5.40 13.70
C THR A 193 -2.09 -5.80 13.40
N HIS A 194 -2.76 -5.17 12.44
CA HIS A 194 -4.16 -5.48 12.13
C HIS A 194 -4.31 -6.80 11.40
N VAL A 195 -3.40 -7.09 10.47
CA VAL A 195 -3.40 -8.36 9.73
C VAL A 195 -3.04 -9.51 10.67
N ILE A 196 -2.04 -9.33 11.56
CA ILE A 196 -1.68 -10.32 12.59
C ILE A 196 -2.88 -10.58 13.50
N GLN A 197 -3.50 -9.53 14.06
CA GLN A 197 -4.65 -9.68 14.95
C GLN A 197 -5.84 -10.36 14.24
N SER A 198 -6.10 -10.03 12.97
CA SER A 198 -7.15 -10.69 12.20
C SER A 198 -6.84 -12.16 11.93
N THR A 199 -5.58 -12.49 11.67
CA THR A 199 -5.12 -13.87 11.46
C THR A 199 -5.32 -14.71 12.72
N VAL A 200 -4.99 -14.16 13.89
CA VAL A 200 -5.26 -14.80 15.19
C VAL A 200 -6.76 -14.94 15.44
N ARG A 201 -7.54 -13.90 15.15
CA ARG A 201 -9.01 -13.91 15.31
C ARG A 201 -9.70 -14.96 14.44
N LEU A 202 -9.13 -15.25 13.26
CA LEU A 202 -9.59 -16.33 12.38
C LEU A 202 -9.12 -17.72 12.82
N GLY A 203 -8.30 -17.84 13.86
CA GLY A 203 -7.77 -19.11 14.35
C GLY A 203 -6.59 -19.66 13.55
N LEU A 204 -6.04 -18.89 12.60
CA LEU A 204 -4.94 -19.33 11.73
C LEU A 204 -3.57 -19.32 12.44
N VAL A 205 -3.44 -18.52 13.50
CA VAL A 205 -2.25 -18.45 14.35
C VAL A 205 -2.71 -18.32 15.80
N GLU A 206 -1.99 -18.94 16.72
CA GLU A 206 -2.30 -18.85 18.15
C GLU A 206 -1.89 -17.49 18.74
N GLU A 207 -2.67 -16.97 19.70
CA GLU A 207 -2.41 -15.65 20.32
C GLU A 207 -1.04 -15.57 21.01
N ARG A 208 -0.56 -16.69 21.60
CA ARG A 208 0.75 -16.75 22.25
C ARG A 208 1.93 -16.48 21.30
N ASP A 209 1.72 -16.65 20.00
CA ASP A 209 2.76 -16.49 18.98
C ASP A 209 2.88 -15.05 18.46
N ILE A 210 1.99 -14.12 18.86
CA ILE A 210 1.97 -12.74 18.36
C ILE A 210 3.31 -12.02 18.57
N ASN A 211 3.99 -12.31 19.68
CA ASN A 211 5.27 -11.70 20.03
C ASN A 211 6.49 -12.47 19.50
N ASP A 212 6.28 -13.54 18.73
CA ASP A 212 7.39 -14.29 18.13
C ASP A 212 8.09 -13.41 17.08
N SER A 213 9.42 -13.35 17.16
CA SER A 213 10.27 -12.71 16.15
C SER A 213 9.98 -13.15 14.70
N ASN A 214 9.44 -14.36 14.51
CA ASN A 214 9.10 -14.91 13.20
C ASN A 214 7.61 -14.77 12.81
N ILE A 215 6.78 -14.09 13.62
CA ILE A 215 5.32 -14.03 13.44
C ILE A 215 4.94 -13.62 12.03
N GLN A 216 5.69 -12.71 11.43
CA GLN A 216 5.40 -12.23 10.08
C GLN A 216 5.55 -13.33 9.02
N SER A 217 6.59 -14.14 9.13
CA SER A 217 6.82 -15.28 8.24
C SER A 217 5.76 -16.36 8.45
N LYS A 218 5.36 -16.62 9.70
CA LYS A 218 4.27 -17.55 10.03
C LYS A 218 2.96 -17.11 9.39
N VAL A 219 2.54 -15.86 9.59
CA VAL A 219 1.31 -15.30 9.02
C VAL A 219 1.33 -15.38 7.49
N ASN A 220 2.43 -15.00 6.84
CA ASN A 220 2.55 -15.12 5.38
C ASN A 220 2.39 -16.57 4.89
N LYS A 221 3.01 -17.52 5.59
CA LYS A 221 2.93 -18.94 5.23
C LYS A 221 1.51 -19.48 5.36
N VAL A 222 0.84 -19.26 6.50
CA VAL A 222 -0.52 -19.79 6.73
C VAL A 222 -1.51 -19.24 5.71
N TRP A 223 -1.40 -17.96 5.35
CA TRP A 223 -2.25 -17.37 4.32
C TRP A 223 -1.94 -17.92 2.93
N LYS A 224 -0.66 -18.07 2.57
CA LYS A 224 -0.29 -18.66 1.28
C LYS A 224 -0.82 -20.09 1.15
N ASP A 225 -0.68 -20.88 2.20
CA ASP A 225 -1.16 -22.27 2.23
C ASP A 225 -2.70 -22.31 2.17
N LEU A 226 -3.40 -21.46 2.93
CA LEU A 226 -4.87 -21.39 2.96
C LEU A 226 -5.48 -20.96 1.61
N LEU A 227 -4.87 -19.99 0.94
CA LEU A 227 -5.39 -19.41 -0.30
C LEU A 227 -4.97 -20.19 -1.55
N THR A 228 -4.10 -21.19 -1.41
CA THR A 228 -3.68 -22.04 -2.52
C THR A 228 -4.89 -22.73 -3.16
N ASN A 229 -5.00 -22.65 -4.49
CA ASN A 229 -6.13 -23.15 -5.28
C ASN A 229 -7.48 -22.45 -4.99
N THR A 230 -7.46 -21.24 -4.41
CA THR A 230 -8.65 -20.38 -4.30
C THR A 230 -8.60 -19.26 -5.33
N GLU A 231 -9.73 -18.60 -5.53
CA GLU A 231 -9.86 -17.39 -6.34
C GLU A 231 -9.29 -16.13 -5.68
N LEU A 232 -8.85 -16.25 -4.42
CA LEU A 232 -8.42 -15.13 -3.60
C LEU A 232 -6.91 -15.09 -3.52
N SER A 233 -6.36 -13.91 -3.68
CA SER A 233 -4.99 -13.61 -3.32
C SER A 233 -4.96 -12.90 -1.97
N LEU A 234 -3.83 -12.97 -1.28
CA LEU A 234 -3.69 -12.34 0.02
C LEU A 234 -3.95 -10.82 -0.05
N ILE A 235 -3.59 -10.16 -1.16
CA ILE A 235 -3.84 -8.73 -1.35
C ILE A 235 -5.34 -8.39 -1.43
N ASP A 236 -6.19 -9.29 -1.93
CA ASP A 236 -7.65 -9.11 -1.93
C ASP A 236 -8.23 -9.01 -0.51
N LEU A 237 -7.46 -9.49 0.47
CA LEU A 237 -7.86 -9.57 1.87
C LEU A 237 -7.21 -8.49 2.73
N HIS A 238 -6.25 -7.72 2.21
CA HIS A 238 -5.56 -6.69 2.98
C HIS A 238 -6.52 -5.68 3.60
N THR A 239 -7.27 -4.98 2.74
CA THR A 239 -8.24 -3.98 3.17
C THR A 239 -9.36 -4.57 4.02
N PRO A 240 -10.00 -5.71 3.65
CA PRO A 240 -10.99 -6.36 4.52
C PRO A 240 -10.47 -6.68 5.92
N LEU A 241 -9.29 -7.32 6.04
CA LEU A 241 -8.69 -7.68 7.33
C LEU A 241 -8.36 -6.43 8.15
N TRP A 242 -7.79 -5.42 7.51
CA TRP A 242 -7.44 -4.16 8.16
C TRP A 242 -8.67 -3.42 8.71
N LEU A 243 -9.72 -3.27 7.90
CA LEU A 243 -10.98 -2.63 8.33
C LEU A 243 -11.67 -3.42 9.44
N TRP A 244 -11.66 -4.75 9.34
CA TRP A 244 -12.28 -5.62 10.32
C TRP A 244 -11.61 -5.50 11.70
N SER A 245 -10.27 -5.58 11.74
CA SER A 245 -9.52 -5.36 12.98
C SER A 245 -9.70 -3.95 13.53
N ARG A 246 -9.59 -2.93 12.68
CA ARG A 246 -9.70 -1.53 13.09
C ARG A 246 -11.08 -1.20 13.67
N ASN A 247 -12.14 -1.82 13.16
CA ASN A 247 -13.52 -1.58 13.59
C ASN A 247 -14.02 -2.62 14.60
N GLY A 248 -13.11 -3.25 15.35
CA GLY A 248 -13.45 -4.07 16.52
C GLY A 248 -13.98 -5.47 16.20
N PHE A 249 -13.60 -6.05 15.05
CA PHE A 249 -13.97 -7.41 14.64
C PHE A 249 -15.47 -7.67 14.60
N LYS A 250 -16.20 -6.83 13.85
CA LYS A 250 -17.64 -6.99 13.60
C LYS A 250 -17.98 -8.43 13.18
N GLU A 251 -19.12 -8.93 13.64
CA GLU A 251 -19.57 -10.28 13.34
C GLU A 251 -19.68 -10.52 11.83
N LEU A 252 -19.20 -11.69 11.38
CA LEU A 252 -19.28 -12.09 9.98
C LEU A 252 -20.69 -12.58 9.68
N VAL A 253 -21.36 -11.93 8.74
CA VAL A 253 -22.74 -12.23 8.37
C VAL A 253 -22.83 -12.62 6.90
N GLU A 254 -23.73 -13.55 6.57
CA GLU A 254 -24.10 -13.81 5.19
C GLU A 254 -24.89 -12.61 4.65
N SER A 255 -24.33 -11.93 3.65
CA SER A 255 -24.96 -10.83 2.92
C SER A 255 -25.70 -11.32 1.69
#